data_AF-A0A3B9WXA2-F1
#
_entry.id   AF-A0A3B9WXA2-F1
#
_cell.length_a   1.000
_cell.length_b   1.000
_cell.length_c   1.000
_cell.angle_alpha   90.00
_cell.angle_beta   90.00
_cell.angle_gamma   90.00
#
_symmetry.space_group_name_H-M   'P 1'
#
loop_
_entity.id
_entity.type
_entity.pdbx_description
1 polymer ?
#
loop_
_entity_poly.entity_id
_entity_poly.type
_entity_poly.pdbx_seq_one_letter_code
_entity_poly.pdbx_strand_id
1 'polypeptide(L)'
;MTIFGGSLFQVLVPLFLVFAFLIRNRDGFGASIGLWWTGQSMMDLAPYIADARALQLPLLGGGTGADGAMRHDWANLLRPRGWLEYDIQIATWVDAIGSGILLIALAWGAYMLRVYYKEMVD
;
A
#
# COMPACT_ATOMS: atom_id res chain seq x y z
N MET A 1 1.94 -6.16 -21.05
CA MET A 1 2.22 -6.80 -19.74
C MET A 1 2.93 -5.77 -18.87
N THR A 2 2.19 -5.02 -18.05
CA THR A 2 2.77 -4.05 -17.11
C THR A 2 3.22 -4.82 -15.88
N ILE A 3 4.54 -4.98 -15.71
CA ILE A 3 5.21 -5.76 -14.65
C ILE A 3 4.86 -5.27 -13.21
N PHE A 4 4.20 -4.12 -13.08
CA PHE A 4 3.84 -3.48 -11.80
C PHE A 4 2.36 -3.19 -11.62
N GLY A 5 1.50 -3.55 -12.58
CA GLY A 5 0.15 -3.01 -12.69
C GLY A 5 -0.63 -3.06 -11.37
N GLY A 6 -0.82 -4.27 -10.82
CA GLY A 6 -1.61 -4.46 -9.60
C GLY A 6 -1.02 -3.76 -8.38
N SER A 7 0.27 -4.02 -8.09
CA SER A 7 0.94 -3.48 -6.90
C SER A 7 1.03 -1.95 -6.90
N LEU A 8 1.28 -1.34 -8.06
CA LEU A 8 1.40 0.12 -8.17
C LEU A 8 0.03 0.80 -7.99
N PHE A 9 -1.02 0.27 -8.64
CA PHE A 9 -2.37 0.83 -8.49
C PHE A 9 -2.90 0.69 -7.07
N GLN A 10 -2.58 -0.40 -6.37
CA GLN A 10 -2.99 -0.63 -4.97
C GLN A 10 -2.54 0.50 -4.03
N VAL A 11 -1.38 1.10 -4.28
CA VAL A 11 -0.84 2.23 -3.48
C VAL A 11 -1.24 3.59 -4.07
N LEU A 12 -1.22 3.74 -5.39
CA LEU A 12 -1.50 5.03 -6.04
C LEU A 12 -2.96 5.47 -5.91
N VAL A 13 -3.92 4.55 -6.01
CA VAL A 13 -5.36 4.90 -5.92
C VAL A 13 -5.70 5.59 -4.60
N PRO A 14 -5.40 5.03 -3.41
CA PRO A 14 -5.67 5.73 -2.17
C PRO A 14 -4.87 7.02 -2.03
N LEU A 15 -3.65 7.07 -2.56
CA LEU A 15 -2.83 8.28 -2.53
C LEU A 15 -3.45 9.41 -3.38
N PHE A 16 -4.04 9.10 -4.54
CA PHE A 16 -4.79 10.08 -5.33
C PHE A 16 -6.02 10.59 -4.57
N LEU A 17 -6.70 9.74 -3.79
CA LEU A 17 -7.81 10.16 -2.96
C LEU A 17 -7.35 11.13 -1.86
N VAL A 18 -6.17 10.92 -1.24
CA VAL A 18 -5.58 11.89 -0.29
C VAL A 18 -5.48 13.27 -0.94
N PHE A 19 -4.89 13.35 -2.13
CA PHE A 19 -4.74 14.61 -2.84
C PHE A 19 -6.08 15.23 -3.26
N ALA A 20 -7.05 14.43 -3.68
CA ALA A 20 -8.39 14.91 -4.00
C ALA A 20 -9.08 15.53 -2.77
N PHE A 21 -9.04 14.85 -1.62
CA PHE A 21 -9.63 15.37 -0.38
C PHE A 21 -8.92 16.65 0.08
N LEU A 22 -7.59 16.69 0.05
CA LEU A 22 -6.82 17.87 0.47
C LEU A 22 -7.01 19.08 -0.45
N ILE A 23 -6.83 18.89 -1.75
CA ILE A 23 -6.73 20.01 -2.71
C ILE A 23 -8.12 20.45 -3.16
N ARG A 24 -8.98 19.50 -3.52
CA ARG A 24 -10.28 19.81 -4.11
C ARG A 24 -11.34 20.08 -3.06
N ASN A 25 -11.43 19.20 -2.06
CA ASN A 25 -12.52 19.26 -1.07
C ASN A 25 -12.12 20.06 0.18
N ARG A 26 -10.81 20.28 0.39
CA ARG A 26 -10.25 20.88 1.62
C ARG A 26 -10.68 20.12 2.88
N ASP A 27 -10.88 18.82 2.74
CA ASP A 27 -11.30 17.91 3.80
C ASP A 27 -10.08 17.20 4.39
N GLY A 28 -9.61 17.71 5.53
CA GLY A 28 -8.45 17.16 6.22
C GLY A 28 -8.73 15.79 6.85
N PHE A 29 -9.97 15.56 7.30
CA PHE A 29 -10.33 14.26 7.86
C PHE A 29 -10.43 13.19 6.76
N GLY A 30 -11.14 13.46 5.66
CA GLY A 30 -11.21 12.56 4.52
C GLY A 30 -9.83 12.23 3.94
N ALA A 31 -8.92 13.21 3.89
CA ALA A 31 -7.54 12.98 3.50
C ALA A 31 -6.78 12.04 4.43
N SER A 32 -7.01 12.13 5.75
CA SER A 32 -6.41 11.21 6.72
C SER A 32 -6.88 9.76 6.51
N ILE A 33 -8.15 9.56 6.13
CA ILE A 33 -8.68 8.22 5.82
C ILE A 33 -8.05 7.67 4.53
N GLY A 34 -7.87 8.52 3.51
CA GLY A 34 -7.12 8.14 2.31
C GLY A 34 -5.69 7.72 2.63
N LEU A 35 -5.01 8.43 3.53
CA LEU A 35 -3.63 8.14 3.91
C LEU A 35 -3.53 6.85 4.73
N TRP A 36 -4.51 6.61 5.60
CA TRP A 36 -4.67 5.34 6.31
C TRP A 36 -4.80 4.17 5.33
N TRP A 37 -5.63 4.34 4.29
CA TRP A 37 -5.79 3.33 3.24
C TRP A 37 -4.48 3.12 2.47
N THR A 38 -3.72 4.17 2.15
CA THR A 38 -2.38 4.02 1.55
C THR A 38 -1.46 3.16 2.43
N GLY A 39 -1.43 3.40 3.75
CA GLY A 39 -0.65 2.59 4.68
C GLY A 39 -1.08 1.12 4.70
N GLN A 40 -2.38 0.85 4.79
CA GLN A 40 -2.93 -0.51 4.71
C GLN A 40 -2.62 -1.20 3.38
N SER A 41 -2.74 -0.49 2.26
CA SER A 41 -2.38 -1.01 0.94
C SER A 41 -0.91 -1.45 0.85
N MET A 42 0.00 -0.73 1.52
CA MET A 42 1.42 -1.12 1.57
C MET A 42 1.64 -2.35 2.46
N MET A 43 0.98 -2.43 3.61
CA MET A 43 1.05 -3.58 4.50
C MET A 43 0.50 -4.85 3.83
N ASP A 44 -0.63 -4.75 3.12
CA ASP A 44 -1.22 -5.85 2.35
C ASP A 44 -0.33 -6.28 1.17
N LEU A 45 0.41 -5.33 0.59
CA LEU A 45 1.40 -5.62 -0.46
C LEU A 45 2.63 -6.37 0.08
N ALA A 46 3.01 -6.19 1.34
CA ALA A 46 4.25 -6.75 1.88
C ALA A 46 4.31 -8.29 1.84
N PRO A 47 3.29 -9.07 2.25
CA PRO A 47 3.26 -10.51 2.07
C PRO A 47 3.41 -10.95 0.61
N TYR A 48 2.82 -10.19 -0.32
CA TYR A 48 2.96 -10.46 -1.76
C TYR A 48 4.40 -10.24 -2.24
N ILE A 49 5.11 -9.23 -1.72
CA ILE A 49 6.55 -9.05 -1.98
C ILE A 49 7.35 -10.22 -1.43
N ALA A 50 7.07 -10.63 -0.19
CA ALA A 50 7.76 -11.72 0.50
C ALA A 50 7.62 -13.08 -0.22
N ASP A 51 6.56 -13.26 -0.99
CA ASP A 51 6.31 -14.48 -1.78
C ASP A 51 7.10 -14.53 -3.11
N ALA A 52 7.87 -13.49 -3.46
CA ALA A 52 8.53 -13.42 -4.77
C ALA A 52 9.47 -14.60 -5.08
N ARG A 53 10.08 -15.24 -4.07
CA ARG A 53 10.82 -16.50 -4.23
C ARG A 53 9.94 -17.75 -4.08
N ALA A 54 9.04 -17.75 -3.10
CA ALA A 54 8.26 -18.92 -2.72
C ALA A 54 7.17 -19.25 -3.75
N LEU A 55 6.53 -18.23 -4.32
CA LEU A 55 5.49 -18.31 -5.34
C LEU A 55 4.29 -19.16 -4.90
N GLN A 56 3.94 -19.11 -3.62
CA GLN A 56 2.91 -19.93 -3.00
C GLN A 56 1.59 -19.19 -2.83
N LEU A 57 1.57 -17.85 -2.86
CA LEU A 57 0.36 -17.09 -2.64
C LEU A 57 -0.65 -17.31 -3.79
N PRO A 58 -1.93 -17.57 -3.47
CA PRO A 58 -2.99 -17.54 -4.45
C PRO A 58 -3.10 -16.15 -5.09
N LEU A 59 -3.07 -16.10 -6.42
CA LEU A 59 -3.19 -14.86 -7.19
C LEU A 59 -4.66 -14.53 -7.44
N LEU A 60 -4.97 -13.23 -7.57
CA LEU A 60 -6.32 -12.75 -7.89
C LEU A 60 -6.86 -13.33 -9.22
N GLY A 61 -5.98 -13.62 -10.18
CA GLY A 61 -6.31 -14.26 -11.45
C GLY A 61 -6.42 -15.79 -11.40
N GLY A 62 -6.40 -16.38 -10.20
CA GLY A 62 -6.37 -17.82 -9.98
C GLY A 62 -4.97 -18.43 -10.04
N GLY A 63 -4.81 -19.61 -9.43
CA GLY A 63 -3.52 -20.28 -9.30
C GLY A 63 -2.53 -19.51 -8.43
N THR A 64 -1.25 -19.81 -8.60
CA THR A 64 -0.11 -19.22 -7.87
C THR A 64 0.91 -18.62 -8.83
N GLY A 65 1.95 -17.99 -8.28
CA GLY A 65 3.10 -17.53 -9.06
C GLY A 65 3.88 -18.66 -9.74
N ALA A 66 3.75 -19.90 -9.25
CA ALA A 66 4.41 -21.07 -9.81
C ALA A 66 3.72 -21.62 -11.08
N ASP A 67 2.44 -21.32 -11.29
CA ASP A 67 1.62 -21.89 -12.37
C ASP A 67 1.90 -21.30 -13.76
N GLY A 68 2.86 -20.38 -13.87
CA GLY A 68 3.26 -19.85 -15.17
C GLY A 68 4.36 -18.81 -15.07
N ALA A 69 5.21 -18.79 -16.10
CA ALA A 69 6.21 -17.74 -16.24
C ALA A 69 5.55 -16.37 -16.24
N MET A 70 6.16 -15.44 -15.51
CA MET A 70 5.73 -14.05 -15.42
C MET A 70 4.39 -13.75 -14.73
N ARG A 71 3.80 -14.70 -14.00
CA ARG A 71 2.55 -14.45 -13.24
C ARG A 71 2.71 -13.64 -11.97
N HIS A 72 3.93 -13.54 -11.43
CA HIS A 72 4.19 -12.86 -10.15
C HIS A 72 5.04 -11.60 -10.37
N ASP A 73 4.45 -10.43 -10.14
CA ASP A 73 5.02 -9.11 -10.43
C ASP A 73 6.40 -8.93 -9.77
N TRP A 74 6.50 -9.18 -8.46
CA TRP A 74 7.76 -9.01 -7.72
C TRP A 74 8.84 -10.04 -8.08
N ALA A 75 8.46 -11.27 -8.39
CA ALA A 75 9.41 -12.27 -8.90
C ALA A 75 10.00 -11.81 -10.24
N ASN A 76 9.17 -11.25 -11.13
CA ASN A 76 9.61 -10.70 -12.42
C ASN A 76 10.50 -9.48 -12.28
N LEU A 77 10.28 -8.69 -11.22
CA LEU A 77 11.08 -7.51 -10.95
C LEU A 77 12.46 -7.87 -10.38
N LEU A 78 12.49 -8.76 -9.39
CA LEU A 78 13.70 -9.06 -8.61
C LEU A 78 14.60 -10.07 -9.32
N ARG A 79 14.03 -11.05 -10.05
CA ARG A 79 14.79 -12.14 -10.69
C ARG A 79 15.84 -11.65 -11.70
N PRO A 80 15.54 -10.74 -12.66
CA PRO A 80 16.55 -10.27 -13.61
C PRO A 80 17.69 -9.49 -12.96
N ARG A 81 17.49 -8.95 -11.76
CA ARG A 81 18.47 -8.19 -10.98
C ARG A 81 19.29 -9.07 -10.03
N GLY A 82 18.95 -10.36 -9.91
CA GLY A 82 19.53 -11.24 -8.90
C GLY A 82 19.10 -10.90 -7.47
N TRP A 83 18.03 -10.12 -7.28
CA TRP A 83 17.63 -9.58 -5.97
C TRP A 83 16.55 -10.39 -5.26
N LEU A 84 16.26 -11.59 -5.75
CA LEU A 84 15.24 -12.45 -5.15
C LEU A 84 15.51 -12.71 -3.67
N GLU A 85 16.78 -12.79 -3.26
CA GLU A 85 17.17 -13.01 -1.87
C GLU A 85 16.73 -11.91 -0.89
N TYR A 86 16.48 -10.70 -1.41
CA TYR A 86 16.06 -9.53 -0.63
C TYR A 86 14.54 -9.39 -0.52
N ASP A 87 13.74 -10.29 -1.08
CA ASP A 87 12.27 -10.21 -1.05
C ASP A 87 11.69 -10.00 0.37
N ILE A 88 12.16 -10.75 1.37
CA ILE A 88 11.77 -10.62 2.78
C ILE A 88 12.20 -9.27 3.35
N GLN A 89 13.41 -8.81 3.01
CA GLN A 89 13.92 -7.52 3.50
C GLN A 89 13.10 -6.37 2.92
N ILE A 90 12.81 -6.40 1.61
CA ILE A 90 11.97 -5.40 0.94
C ILE A 90 10.56 -5.43 1.53
N ALA A 91 9.97 -6.61 1.70
CA ALA A 91 8.66 -6.77 2.31
C ALA A 91 8.61 -6.16 3.72
N THR A 92 9.62 -6.43 4.55
CA THR A 92 9.72 -5.88 5.91
C THR A 92 9.77 -4.35 5.90
N TRP A 93 10.55 -3.76 4.99
CA TRP A 93 10.60 -2.30 4.86
C TRP A 93 9.27 -1.71 4.38
N VAL A 94 8.61 -2.35 3.42
CA VAL A 94 7.31 -1.91 2.90
C VAL A 94 6.24 -1.99 3.99
N ASP A 95 6.23 -3.06 4.78
CA ASP A 95 5.33 -3.21 5.93
C ASP A 95 5.60 -2.16 7.02
N ALA A 96 6.88 -1.92 7.36
CA ALA A 96 7.26 -0.92 8.34
C ALA A 96 6.87 0.51 7.91
N ILE A 97 7.09 0.86 6.64
CA ILE A 97 6.68 2.15 6.09
C ILE A 97 5.15 2.26 6.07
N GLY A 98 4.46 1.21 5.62
CA GLY A 98 2.99 1.16 5.61
C GLY A 98 2.39 1.36 7.00
N SER A 99 2.95 0.67 7.99
CA SER A 99 2.60 0.80 9.40
C SER A 99 2.85 2.22 9.92
N GLY A 100 3.99 2.82 9.58
CA GLY A 100 4.28 4.21 9.94
C GLY A 100 3.28 5.20 9.34
N ILE A 101 2.98 5.08 8.04
CA ILE A 101 1.98 5.91 7.34
C ILE A 101 0.61 5.77 8.01
N LEU A 102 0.21 4.55 8.34
CA LEU A 102 -1.04 4.27 9.03
C LEU A 102 -1.13 4.98 10.38
N LEU A 103 -0.09 4.88 11.21
CA LEU A 103 -0.08 5.51 12.53
C LEU A 103 -0.15 7.04 12.43
N ILE A 104 0.57 7.62 11.45
CA ILE A 104 0.49 9.05 11.15
C ILE A 104 -0.92 9.45 10.73
N ALA A 105 -1.55 8.64 9.87
CA ALA A 105 -2.92 8.88 9.41
C ALA A 105 -3.94 8.85 10.56
N LEU A 106 -3.81 7.89 11.49
CA LEU A 106 -4.68 7.82 12.68
C LEU A 106 -4.49 9.03 13.59
N ALA A 107 -3.23 9.43 13.85
CA ALA A 107 -2.94 10.62 14.66
C ALA A 107 -3.50 11.90 14.02
N TRP A 108 -3.37 12.02 12.69
CA TRP A 108 -3.90 13.15 11.95
C TRP A 108 -5.43 13.19 11.93
N GLY A 109 -6.08 12.05 11.71
CA GLY A 109 -7.54 11.94 11.76
C GLY A 109 -8.09 12.30 13.14
N ALA A 110 -7.46 11.81 14.22
CA ALA A 110 -7.81 12.18 15.59
C ALA A 110 -7.65 13.69 15.86
N TYR A 111 -6.59 14.30 15.32
CA TYR A 111 -6.39 15.75 15.41
C TYR A 111 -7.48 16.52 14.66
N MET A 112 -7.84 16.11 13.44
CA MET A 112 -8.90 16.75 12.65
C MET A 112 -10.27 16.65 13.32
N LEU A 113 -10.61 15.50 13.90
CA LEU A 113 -11.83 15.35 14.69
C LEU A 113 -11.87 16.31 15.89
N ARG A 114 -10.72 16.53 16.55
CA ARG A 114 -10.62 17.49 17.65
C ARG A 114 -10.85 18.94 17.19
N VAL A 115 -10.33 19.31 16.02
CA VAL A 115 -10.53 20.64 15.43
C VAL A 115 -12.00 20.84 15.11
N TYR A 116 -12.61 19.92 14.37
CA TYR A 116 -14.02 20.02 13.97
C TYR A 116 -14.96 20.00 15.17
N TYR A 117 -14.65 19.22 16.22
CA TYR A 117 -15.43 19.23 17.45
C TYR A 117 -15.43 20.61 18.13
N LYS A 118 -14.28 21.29 18.20
CA LYS A 118 -14.21 22.65 18.77
C LYS A 118 -15.02 23.65 17.95
N GLU A 119 -14.89 23.60 16.63
CA GLU A 119 -15.65 24.47 15.71
C GLU A 119 -17.18 24.27 15.78
N MET A 120 -17.65 23.09 16.23
CA MET A 120 -19.08 22.82 16.39
C MET A 120 -19.65 23.26 17.74
N VAL A 121 -18.80 23.39 18.77
CA VAL A 121 -19.22 23.65 20.15
C VAL A 121 -19.04 25.13 20.54
N ASP A 122 -18.03 25.79 19.98
CA ASP A 122 -17.77 27.23 20.14
C ASP A 122 -18.60 28.08 19.15
#